data_AF-A0A377WJD7-F1
#
_entry.id   AF-A0A377WJD7-F1
#
_cell.length_a   1.000
_cell.length_b   1.000
_cell.length_c   1.000
_cell.angle_alpha   90.00
_cell.angle_beta   90.00
_cell.angle_gamma   90.00
#
_symmetry.space_group_name_H-M   'P 1'
#
loop_
_entity.id
_entity.type
_entity.pdbx_description
1 polymer ?
#
loop_
_entity_poly.entity_id
_entity_poly.type
_entity_poly.pdbx_seq_one_letter_code
_entity_poly.pdbx_strand_id
1 'polypeptide(L)'
;MFLSPDKQGQMTIYQTSGNPYGHIIMRGGKRPNYHAEDIAAAGEALREFDLPEQLVVDFSHGNCQKQHRRQLEVCADICQQIRAGSTAIAGIMAESFLQEGTQKVVPASR
;
A
#
# COMPACT_ATOMS: atom_id res chain seq x y z
N MET A 1 -10.53 23.11 -0.84
CA MET A 1 -11.55 23.40 -1.87
C MET A 1 -11.02 22.89 -3.20
N PHE A 2 -11.82 22.19 -3.98
CA PHE A 2 -11.43 21.66 -5.30
C PHE A 2 -12.63 21.59 -6.24
N LEU A 3 -12.38 21.48 -7.55
CA LEU A 3 -13.42 21.34 -8.58
C LEU A 3 -13.65 19.84 -8.87
N SER A 4 -14.91 19.40 -8.87
CA SER A 4 -15.31 18.04 -9.24
C SER A 4 -16.72 18.02 -9.81
N PRO A 5 -17.07 17.09 -10.71
CA PRO A 5 -18.45 16.88 -11.12
C PRO A 5 -19.33 16.52 -9.91
N ASP A 6 -20.57 17.01 -9.90
CA ASP A 6 -21.62 16.52 -9.03
C ASP A 6 -22.23 15.22 -9.56
N LYS A 7 -23.27 14.72 -8.88
CA LYS A 7 -23.93 13.45 -9.25
C LYS A 7 -24.65 13.51 -10.61
N GLN A 8 -24.88 14.71 -11.14
CA GLN A 8 -25.49 14.96 -12.44
C GLN A 8 -24.43 15.24 -13.52
N GLY A 9 -23.14 15.24 -13.15
CA GLY A 9 -22.02 15.47 -14.05
C GLY A 9 -21.67 16.95 -14.24
N GLN A 10 -22.29 17.87 -13.50
CA GLN A 10 -21.99 19.29 -13.60
C GLN A 10 -20.78 19.66 -12.73
N MET A 11 -19.84 20.42 -13.28
CA MET A 11 -18.67 20.88 -12.54
C MET A 11 -19.05 21.83 -11.41
N THR A 12 -18.68 21.45 -10.18
CA THR A 12 -19.01 22.16 -8.94
C THR A 12 -17.75 22.34 -8.07
N ILE A 13 -17.76 23.39 -7.24
CA ILE A 13 -16.74 23.61 -6.22
C ILE A 13 -17.13 22.85 -4.94
N TYR A 14 -16.25 21.94 -4.50
CA TYR A 14 -16.41 21.19 -3.27
C TYR A 14 -15.47 21.70 -2.17
N GLN A 15 -16.00 21.79 -0.95
CA GLN A 15 -15.25 21.96 0.28
C GLN A 15 -15.52 20.74 1.16
N THR A 16 -14.46 20.05 1.58
CA THR A 16 -14.55 18.86 2.44
C THR A 16 -14.13 19.20 3.87
N SER A 17 -14.56 18.37 4.82
CA SER A 17 -14.15 18.44 6.22
C SER A 17 -12.76 17.88 6.50
N GLY A 18 -12.12 17.27 5.50
CA GLY A 18 -10.96 16.40 5.69
C GLY A 18 -11.34 14.98 6.16
N ASN A 19 -10.41 14.04 6.00
CA ASN A 19 -10.53 12.67 6.48
C ASN A 19 -9.36 12.38 7.44
N PRO A 20 -9.60 12.20 8.75
CA PRO A 20 -8.53 11.96 9.72
C PRO A 20 -7.98 10.52 9.70
N TYR A 21 -8.60 9.61 8.94
CA TYR A 21 -8.24 8.18 8.91
C TYR A 21 -7.25 7.82 7.79
N GLY A 22 -6.51 8.81 7.29
CA GLY A 22 -5.43 8.58 6.33
C GLY A 22 -4.28 7.79 6.97
N HIS A 23 -3.64 6.93 6.19
CA HIS A 23 -2.46 6.17 6.59
C HIS A 23 -1.57 5.94 5.37
N ILE A 24 -0.31 5.58 5.61
CA ILE A 24 0.63 5.31 4.53
C ILE A 24 0.61 3.83 4.12
N ILE A 25 0.97 3.58 2.86
CA ILE A 25 1.18 2.24 2.32
C ILE A 25 2.64 2.10 1.87
N MET A 26 3.36 1.20 2.52
CA MET A 26 4.73 0.83 2.17
C MET A 26 4.71 -0.14 0.99
N ARG A 27 4.92 0.37 -0.23
CA ARG A 27 4.78 -0.39 -1.50
C ARG A 27 6.06 -0.52 -2.34
N GLY A 28 7.20 -0.25 -1.74
CA GLY A 28 8.50 -0.20 -2.38
C GLY A 28 8.71 1.03 -3.26
N GLY A 29 9.92 1.14 -3.79
CA GLY A 29 10.33 2.18 -4.73
C GLY A 29 11.41 1.66 -5.66
N LYS A 30 12.58 2.31 -5.68
CA LYS A 30 13.77 1.75 -6.37
C LYS A 30 14.26 0.45 -5.70
N ARG A 31 14.08 0.35 -4.38
CA ARG A 31 14.31 -0.84 -3.56
C ARG A 31 13.04 -1.18 -2.78
N PRO A 32 12.85 -2.43 -2.34
CA PRO A 32 11.82 -2.76 -1.36
C PRO A 32 11.95 -1.91 -0.08
N ASN A 33 10.85 -1.68 0.61
CA ASN A 33 10.80 -0.90 1.85
C ASN A 33 9.92 -1.55 2.93
N TYR A 34 9.91 -2.89 2.99
CA TYR A 34 9.13 -3.66 3.96
C TYR A 34 9.97 -4.17 5.15
N HIS A 35 11.30 -3.99 5.12
CA HIS A 35 12.18 -4.49 6.17
C HIS A 35 11.95 -3.70 7.47
N ALA A 36 12.31 -4.31 8.60
CA ALA A 36 12.09 -3.72 9.93
C ALA A 36 12.70 -2.31 10.07
N GLU A 37 13.87 -2.08 9.47
CA GLU A 37 14.52 -0.76 9.46
C GLU A 37 13.72 0.29 8.68
N ASP A 38 13.12 -0.10 7.55
CA ASP A 38 12.33 0.80 6.72
C ASP A 38 11.00 1.14 7.40
N ILE A 39 10.39 0.17 8.09
CA ILE A 39 9.16 0.35 8.87
C ILE A 39 9.42 1.25 10.09
N ALA A 40 10.52 1.03 10.81
CA ALA A 40 10.92 1.89 11.91
C ALA A 40 11.16 3.33 11.43
N ALA A 41 11.91 3.51 10.34
CA ALA A 41 12.15 4.83 9.77
C ALA A 41 10.84 5.53 9.33
N ALA A 42 9.88 4.78 8.79
CA ALA A 42 8.57 5.32 8.44
C ALA A 42 7.75 5.73 9.66
N GLY A 43 7.75 4.92 10.72
CA GLY A 43 7.09 5.25 11.99
C GLY A 43 7.66 6.52 12.62
N GLU A 44 9.00 6.63 12.66
CA GLU A 44 9.71 7.82 13.11
C GLU A 44 9.32 9.08 12.33
N ALA A 45 9.24 8.98 11.00
CA ALA A 45 8.82 10.09 10.15
C ALA A 45 7.36 10.48 10.41
N LEU A 46 6.45 9.52 10.64
CA LEU A 46 5.06 9.82 11.00
C LEU A 46 4.96 10.54 12.35
N ARG A 47 5.76 10.09 13.33
CA ARG A 47 5.82 10.69 14.66
C ARG A 47 6.28 12.15 14.62
N GLU A 48 7.23 12.50 13.74
CA GLU A 48 7.70 13.88 13.57
C GLU A 48 6.57 14.86 13.22
N PHE A 49 5.49 14.37 12.60
CA PHE A 49 4.32 15.16 12.22
C PHE A 49 3.08 14.88 13.07
N ASP A 50 3.25 14.28 14.26
CA ASP A 50 2.14 13.91 15.17
C ASP A 50 1.07 13.01 14.50
N LEU A 51 1.48 12.16 13.56
CA LEU A 51 0.61 11.21 12.88
C LEU A 51 0.68 9.82 13.54
N PRO A 52 -0.39 8.99 13.41
CA PRO A 52 -0.35 7.62 13.89
C PRO A 52 0.80 6.84 13.24
N GLU A 53 1.63 6.19 14.04
CA GLU A 53 2.81 5.41 13.62
C GLU A 53 2.44 4.02 13.04
N GLN A 54 1.23 3.91 12.48
CA GLN A 54 0.65 2.70 11.93
C GLN A 54 0.61 2.78 10.41
N LEU A 55 1.04 1.69 9.76
CA LEU A 55 1.15 1.61 8.31
C LEU A 55 0.63 0.29 7.76
N VAL A 56 0.34 0.29 6.46
CA VAL A 56 0.01 -0.91 5.69
C VAL A 56 1.21 -1.29 4.84
N VAL A 57 1.54 -2.57 4.77
CA VAL A 57 2.61 -3.07 3.89
C VAL A 57 2.01 -3.75 2.67
N ASP A 58 2.35 -3.28 1.47
CA ASP A 58 2.01 -3.93 0.20
C ASP A 58 3.08 -4.96 -0.16
N PHE A 59 2.68 -6.22 -0.30
CA PHE A 59 3.59 -7.31 -0.64
C PHE A 59 4.03 -7.27 -2.10
N SER A 60 3.25 -6.63 -2.98
CA SER A 60 3.47 -6.63 -4.43
C SER A 60 4.36 -5.46 -4.89
N HIS A 61 4.17 -5.01 -6.13
CA HIS A 61 4.79 -3.83 -6.73
C HIS A 61 6.31 -3.74 -6.52
N GLY A 62 6.78 -2.66 -5.87
CA GLY A 62 8.19 -2.43 -5.64
C GLY A 62 8.78 -3.41 -4.62
N ASN A 63 7.95 -3.92 -3.69
CA ASN A 63 8.38 -4.83 -2.64
C ASN A 63 8.66 -6.24 -3.15
N CYS A 64 7.86 -6.74 -4.09
CA CYS A 64 8.15 -8.01 -4.79
C CYS A 64 9.09 -7.85 -6.01
N GLN A 65 9.58 -6.62 -6.28
CA GLN A 65 10.35 -6.29 -7.48
C GLN A 65 9.66 -6.73 -8.79
N LYS A 66 8.33 -6.58 -8.85
CA LYS A 66 7.47 -7.03 -9.96
C LYS A 66 7.53 -8.53 -10.25
N GLN A 67 7.97 -9.35 -9.30
CA GLN A 67 7.94 -10.81 -9.38
C GLN A 67 6.89 -11.33 -8.41
N HIS A 68 5.70 -11.69 -8.89
CA HIS A 68 4.53 -12.00 -8.06
C HIS A 68 4.80 -13.06 -6.99
N ARG A 69 5.64 -14.06 -7.28
CA ARG A 69 6.00 -15.12 -6.31
C ARG A 69 6.77 -14.60 -5.09
N ARG A 70 7.50 -13.49 -5.24
CA ARG A 70 8.25 -12.87 -4.15
C ARG A 70 7.36 -12.19 -3.11
N GLN A 71 6.06 -12.02 -3.38
CA GLN A 71 5.10 -11.65 -2.33
C GLN A 71 5.16 -12.61 -1.13
N LEU A 72 5.51 -13.88 -1.34
CA LEU A 72 5.69 -14.86 -0.26
C LEU A 72 6.92 -14.58 0.61
N GLU A 73 8.00 -14.05 0.03
CA GLU A 73 9.19 -13.61 0.78
C GLU A 73 8.84 -12.39 1.65
N VAL A 74 8.14 -11.41 1.07
CA VAL A 74 7.66 -10.23 1.81
C VAL A 74 6.73 -10.64 2.94
N CYS A 75 5.79 -11.55 2.66
CA CYS A 75 4.86 -12.10 3.66
C CYS A 75 5.61 -12.77 4.82
N ALA A 76 6.61 -13.61 4.53
CA ALA A 76 7.37 -14.30 5.56
C ALA A 76 8.09 -13.32 6.50
N ASP A 77 8.70 -12.27 5.95
CA ASP A 77 9.38 -11.21 6.69
C ASP A 77 8.39 -10.41 7.57
N ILE A 78 7.26 -9.95 6.99
CA ILE A 78 6.23 -9.22 7.72
C ILE A 78 5.60 -10.07 8.83
N CYS A 79 5.33 -11.35 8.58
CA CYS A 79 4.86 -12.25 9.62
C CYS A 79 5.90 -12.44 10.73
N GLN A 80 7.20 -12.44 10.42
CA GLN A 80 8.25 -12.49 11.43
C GLN A 80 8.25 -11.23 12.29
N GLN A 81 8.16 -10.04 11.68
CA GLN A 81 8.11 -8.77 12.41
C GLN A 81 6.90 -8.69 13.35
N ILE A 82 5.72 -9.11 12.88
CA ILE A 82 4.50 -9.17 13.71
C ILE A 82 4.69 -10.14 14.87
N ARG A 83 5.22 -11.36 14.62
CA ARG A 83 5.53 -12.32 15.69
C ARG A 83 6.57 -11.82 16.69
N ALA A 84 7.51 -10.99 16.24
CA ALA A 84 8.51 -10.34 17.08
C ALA A 84 7.95 -9.15 17.89
N GLY A 85 6.66 -8.82 17.73
CA GLY A 85 5.97 -7.81 18.54
C GLY A 85 5.83 -6.44 17.87
N SER A 86 6.06 -6.33 16.56
CA SER A 86 5.81 -5.06 15.85
C SER A 86 4.33 -4.68 15.93
N THR A 87 4.05 -3.49 16.47
CA THR A 87 2.70 -2.88 16.53
C THR A 87 2.47 -1.82 15.45
N ALA A 88 3.50 -1.51 14.65
CA ALA A 88 3.44 -0.51 13.59
C ALA A 88 2.71 -1.03 12.33
N ILE A 89 2.69 -2.36 12.12
CA ILE A 89 2.04 -2.97 10.95
C ILE A 89 0.55 -3.16 11.26
N ALA A 90 -0.29 -2.22 10.82
CA ALA A 90 -1.73 -2.26 11.03
C ALA A 90 -2.48 -3.10 9.99
N GLY A 91 -1.87 -3.34 8.82
CA GLY A 91 -2.47 -4.14 7.77
C GLY A 91 -1.50 -4.52 6.67
N ILE A 92 -1.97 -5.36 5.75
CA ILE A 92 -1.23 -5.79 4.56
C ILE A 92 -2.08 -5.62 3.31
N MET A 93 -1.43 -5.45 2.17
CA MET A 93 -2.04 -5.53 0.84
C MET A 93 -1.30 -6.61 0.04
N ALA A 94 -2.06 -7.43 -0.70
CA ALA A 94 -1.51 -8.48 -1.54
C ALA A 94 -2.29 -8.59 -2.85
N GLU A 95 -1.61 -8.93 -3.93
CA GLU A 95 -2.22 -9.20 -5.23
C GLU A 95 -2.35 -10.71 -5.41
N SER A 96 -3.60 -11.18 -5.46
CA SER A 96 -3.96 -12.58 -5.56
C SER A 96 -5.09 -12.77 -6.58
N PHE A 97 -5.08 -13.93 -7.23
CA PHE A 97 -6.12 -14.35 -8.17
C PHE A 97 -6.24 -15.88 -8.14
N LEU A 98 -7.27 -16.44 -8.77
CA LEU A 98 -7.50 -17.89 -8.80
C LEU A 98 -6.34 -18.66 -9.43
N GLN A 99 -5.68 -18.05 -10.41
CA GLN A 99 -4.48 -18.57 -11.07
C GLN A 99 -3.36 -17.54 -10.98
N GLU A 100 -2.14 -17.99 -10.68
CA GLU A 100 -0.98 -17.09 -10.57
C GLU A 100 -0.54 -16.49 -11.91
N GLY A 101 0.24 -15.41 -11.83
CA GLY A 101 0.84 -14.76 -12.98
C GLY A 101 -0.04 -13.67 -13.59
N THR A 102 0.16 -13.42 -14.87
CA THR A 102 -0.54 -12.37 -15.62
C THR A 102 -0.80 -12.84 -17.04
N GLN A 103 -1.82 -12.29 -17.68
CA GLN A 103 -2.18 -12.57 -19.06
C GLN A 103 -2.20 -11.29 -19.88
N LYS A 104 -1.69 -11.37 -21.12
CA LYS A 104 -1.87 -10.28 -22.09
C LYS A 104 -3.31 -10.30 -22.58
N VAL A 105 -3.93 -9.12 -22.67
CA VAL A 105 -5.20 -8.98 -23.36
C VAL A 105 -4.96 -9.23 -24.84
N VAL A 106 -5.57 -10.28 -25.38
CA VAL A 106 -5.57 -10.56 -26.82
C VAL A 106 -6.83 -9.95 -27.44
N PRO A 107 -6.75 -9.28 -28.60
CA PRO A 107 -7.94 -8.81 -29.30
C PRO A 107 -8.88 -9.98 -29.58
N ALA A 108 -10.18 -9.78 -29.41
CA ALA A 108 -11.16 -10.75 -29.86
C ALA A 108 -10.98 -10.93 -31.38
N SER A 109 -10.85 -12.18 -31.84
CA SER A 109 -10.93 -12.52 -33.25
C SER A 109 -12.30 -12.03 -33.76
N ARG A 110 -12.29 -11.17 -34.79
CA ARG A 110 -13.51 -10.75 -35.48
C ARG A 110 -14.22 -11.94 -36.12
#